data_AF-A0A495ZN43-F1
#
_entry.id   AF-A0A495ZN43-F1
#
_cell.length_a   1.000
_cell.length_b   1.000
_cell.length_c   1.000
_cell.angle_alpha   90.00
_cell.angle_beta   90.00
_cell.angle_gamma   90.00
#
_symmetry.space_group_name_H-M   'P 1'
#
loop_
_entity.id
_entity.type
_entity.pdbx_description
1 polymer ?
#
loop_
_entity_poly.entity_id
_entity_poly.type
_entity_poly.pdbx_seq_one_letter_code
_entity_poly.pdbx_strand_id
1 'polypeptide(L)'
;MLKMIGRLKTHYLRLHLQGKTITLLFTTVLMAMCLQLSLHAGTSQFLFDRDAIKDPGSLAVKLEDTRAPVSQWIASQLSEDIQWLLVGYDGVSDPSPKLQEALLSELNRLLQAGPLYDAQVFADIELSEQTQALIAENPKGGEALVRLNRWLLADAYPYELASLSEQQDSEDSKGIETCRENLRLIKLARDNYRAANADTDPHWLSELSPEYLEKKVLLCPADATAGAPGVLTEDASDPTLPCSYLYEMRPSKKADQEMLSMQEGDMTPIVRCEHHHLNLSVAGKLYRNGPERTIYNSNKTEFSALSDFLRDLRSQHGENFLKTQTVRAEIKTATETLVLKHVPKVLNRIEVGILEQAKPQIEAQLGKGILDTQMGMDILQQVTAQVRVQVKEQLQSQLETRLGEEFLKTEEGQDILKQLAALFLEAPEPLGNAKIKVDFRKK
;
A
#
# COMPACT_ATOMS: atom_id res chain seq x y z
N MET A 1 57.60 63.47 0.38
CA MET A 1 56.60 63.49 1.47
C MET A 1 55.15 63.35 0.98
N LEU A 2 54.64 64.15 0.03
CA LEU A 2 53.23 64.08 -0.39
C LEU A 2 52.75 62.72 -0.95
N LYS A 3 53.59 61.99 -1.71
CA LYS A 3 53.23 60.65 -2.23
C LYS A 3 53.07 59.58 -1.15
N MET A 4 53.73 59.73 0.01
CA MET A 4 53.68 58.77 1.12
C MET A 4 52.40 58.96 1.95
N ILE A 5 51.99 60.22 2.15
CA ILE A 5 50.76 60.58 2.86
C ILE A 5 49.51 60.14 2.08
N GLY A 6 49.51 60.29 0.74
CA GLY A 6 48.41 59.81 -0.11
C GLY A 6 48.24 58.28 -0.11
N ARG A 7 49.36 57.52 -0.04
CA ARG A 7 49.34 56.06 0.10
C ARG A 7 48.86 55.62 1.48
N LEU A 8 49.24 56.31 2.56
CA LEU A 8 48.73 56.01 3.90
C LEU A 8 47.22 56.27 4.00
N LYS A 9 46.73 57.38 3.44
CA LYS A 9 45.30 57.75 3.46
C LYS A 9 44.44 56.73 2.70
N THR A 10 44.91 56.29 1.54
CA THR A 10 44.21 55.25 0.74
C THR A 10 44.27 53.87 1.40
N HIS A 11 45.39 53.51 2.03
CA HIS A 11 45.50 52.28 2.80
C HIS A 11 44.58 52.29 4.04
N TYR A 12 44.47 53.42 4.74
CA TYR A 12 43.58 53.60 5.88
C TYR A 12 42.10 53.54 5.46
N LEU A 13 41.74 54.19 4.34
CA LEU A 13 40.39 54.13 3.80
C LEU A 13 40.00 52.70 3.38
N ARG A 14 40.94 51.96 2.78
CA ARG A 14 40.74 50.57 2.35
C ARG A 14 40.58 49.63 3.54
N LEU A 15 41.41 49.77 4.59
CA LEU A 15 41.26 49.03 5.86
C LEU A 15 39.92 49.34 6.55
N HIS A 16 39.50 50.60 6.56
CA HIS A 16 38.24 51.01 7.17
C HIS A 16 37.01 50.54 6.38
N LEU A 17 37.06 50.54 5.04
CA LEU A 17 36.02 49.92 4.22
C LEU A 17 35.97 48.39 4.42
N GLN A 18 37.14 47.74 4.46
CA GLN A 18 37.24 46.28 4.63
C GLN A 18 36.74 45.84 6.01
N GLY A 19 37.01 46.63 7.07
CA GLY A 19 36.44 46.43 8.40
C GLY A 19 34.91 46.54 8.40
N LYS A 20 34.35 47.58 7.76
CA LYS A 20 32.89 47.77 7.65
C LYS A 20 32.20 46.64 6.88
N THR A 21 32.80 46.12 5.81
CA THR A 21 32.23 44.99 5.06
C THR A 21 32.27 43.69 5.85
N ILE A 22 33.33 43.45 6.63
CA ILE A 22 33.42 42.27 7.50
C ILE A 22 32.38 42.35 8.63
N THR A 23 32.20 43.52 9.25
CA THR A 23 31.17 43.72 10.28
C THR A 23 29.76 43.51 9.72
N LEU A 24 29.46 44.03 8.52
CA LEU A 24 28.16 43.85 7.88
C LEU A 24 27.87 42.38 7.53
N LEU A 25 28.87 41.64 7.05
CA LEU A 25 28.76 40.20 6.77
C LEU A 25 28.55 39.39 8.06
N PHE A 26 29.25 39.73 9.14
CA PHE A 26 29.06 39.06 10.42
C PHE A 26 27.66 39.32 10.97
N THR A 27 27.16 40.56 10.90
CA THR A 27 25.81 40.88 11.39
C THR A 27 24.73 40.23 10.54
N THR A 28 24.88 40.15 9.21
CA THR A 28 23.90 39.45 8.35
C THR A 28 23.89 37.94 8.60
N VAL A 29 25.06 37.32 8.78
CA VAL A 29 25.16 35.90 9.15
C VAL A 29 24.56 35.66 10.53
N LEU A 30 24.85 36.49 11.53
CA LEU A 30 24.26 36.37 12.86
C LEU A 30 22.75 36.56 12.84
N MET A 31 22.24 37.51 12.04
CA MET A 31 20.80 37.73 11.88
C MET A 31 20.14 36.53 11.19
N ALA A 32 20.76 35.99 10.14
CA ALA A 32 20.28 34.80 9.44
C ALA A 32 20.28 33.57 10.36
N MET A 33 21.32 33.41 11.17
CA MET A 33 21.46 32.33 12.14
C MET A 33 20.43 32.47 13.28
N CYS A 34 20.24 33.68 13.84
CA CYS A 34 19.20 33.96 14.83
C CYS A 34 17.78 33.77 14.27
N LEU A 35 17.54 34.12 13.01
CA LEU A 35 16.27 33.91 12.32
C LEU A 35 16.02 32.40 12.11
N GLN A 36 17.04 31.64 11.71
CA GLN A 36 16.98 30.17 11.61
C GLN A 36 16.73 29.50 12.97
N LEU A 37 17.38 29.95 14.04
CA LEU A 37 17.16 29.46 15.41
C LEU A 37 15.73 29.76 15.92
N SER A 38 15.20 30.95 15.61
CA SER A 38 13.83 31.33 16.01
C SER A 38 12.76 30.54 15.25
N LEU A 39 12.99 30.23 13.97
CA LEU A 39 12.13 29.36 13.16
C LEU A 39 12.14 27.90 13.67
N HIS A 40 13.31 27.37 14.08
CA HIS A 40 13.43 26.00 14.63
C HIS A 40 12.78 25.85 16.01
N ALA A 41 12.79 26.89 16.84
CA ALA A 41 12.16 26.84 18.15
C ALA A 41 10.63 26.67 18.05
N GLY A 42 9.99 27.29 17.05
CA GLY A 42 8.54 27.25 16.85
C GLY A 42 7.99 25.97 16.22
N THR A 43 8.79 25.25 15.43
CA THR A 43 8.37 24.01 14.76
C THR A 43 8.51 22.76 15.63
N SER A 44 9.36 22.81 16.66
CA SER A 44 9.67 21.65 17.52
C SER A 44 8.45 21.02 18.20
N GLN A 45 7.43 21.83 18.52
CA GLN A 45 6.17 21.37 19.13
C GLN A 45 5.31 20.47 18.23
N PHE A 46 5.58 20.42 16.92
CA PHE A 46 4.82 19.62 15.95
C PHE A 46 5.57 18.35 15.52
N LEU A 47 6.81 18.16 15.98
CA LEU A 47 7.59 16.98 15.65
C LEU A 47 7.06 15.76 16.40
N PHE A 48 7.22 14.59 15.78
CA PHE A 48 6.99 13.32 16.44
C PHE A 48 8.00 13.12 17.57
N ASP A 49 7.51 12.63 18.71
CA ASP A 49 8.33 11.94 19.70
C ASP A 49 8.19 10.41 19.51
N ARG A 50 8.79 9.63 20.42
CA ARG A 50 8.74 8.17 20.34
C ARG A 50 7.34 7.61 20.54
N ASP A 51 6.54 8.24 21.40
CA ASP A 51 5.19 7.77 21.73
C ASP A 51 4.20 8.11 20.61
N ALA A 52 4.54 9.07 19.74
CA ALA A 52 3.76 9.42 18.57
C ALA A 52 3.81 8.36 17.45
N ILE A 53 4.74 7.40 17.50
CA ILE A 53 4.73 6.21 16.63
C ILE A 53 4.06 5.07 17.40
N LYS A 54 2.74 4.94 17.24
CA LYS A 54 1.90 3.97 17.95
C LYS A 54 2.18 2.53 17.51
N ASP A 55 2.44 2.33 16.23
CA ASP A 55 2.63 1.00 15.63
C ASP A 55 3.79 1.02 14.62
N PRO A 56 5.04 0.95 15.12
CA PRO A 56 6.22 1.03 14.26
C PRO A 56 6.33 -0.15 13.29
N GLY A 57 5.83 -1.33 13.67
CA GLY A 57 5.85 -2.52 12.81
C GLY A 57 4.93 -2.37 11.61
N SER A 58 3.67 -1.98 11.87
CA SER A 58 2.71 -1.69 10.78
C SER A 58 3.21 -0.56 9.89
N LEU A 59 3.81 0.49 10.46
CA LEU A 59 4.37 1.60 9.70
C LEU A 59 5.48 1.15 8.76
N ALA A 60 6.43 0.37 9.26
CA ALA A 60 7.53 -0.14 8.44
C ALA A 60 7.02 -1.03 7.31
N VAL A 61 6.08 -1.92 7.59
CA VAL A 61 5.43 -2.76 6.57
C VAL A 61 4.73 -1.92 5.50
N LYS A 62 3.98 -0.89 5.89
CA LYS A 62 3.30 -0.01 4.94
C LYS A 62 4.27 0.80 4.08
N LEU A 63 5.32 1.35 4.68
CA LEU A 63 6.34 2.12 3.96
C LEU A 63 7.15 1.25 2.99
N GLU A 64 7.26 -0.05 3.25
CA GLU A 64 7.84 -1.02 2.31
C GLU A 64 6.88 -1.36 1.16
N ASP A 65 5.57 -1.23 1.37
CA ASP A 65 4.55 -1.59 0.40
C ASP A 65 4.41 -0.55 -0.73
N THR A 66 4.90 -0.90 -1.90
CA THR A 66 4.89 -0.03 -3.09
C THR A 66 3.55 0.00 -3.82
N ARG A 67 2.56 -0.82 -3.43
CA ARG A 67 1.23 -0.86 -4.07
C ARG A 67 0.39 0.36 -3.71
N ALA A 68 0.73 0.96 -2.59
CA ALA A 68 0.14 2.13 -1.96
C ALA A 68 0.79 3.42 -2.48
N PRO A 69 0.10 4.24 -3.31
CA PRO A 69 0.74 5.41 -3.94
C PRO A 69 1.33 6.42 -2.94
N VAL A 70 0.63 6.68 -1.83
CA VAL A 70 1.20 7.57 -0.79
C VAL A 70 2.35 6.89 -0.06
N SER A 71 2.24 5.60 0.27
CA SER A 71 3.34 4.88 0.94
C SER A 71 4.60 4.80 0.07
N GLN A 72 4.45 4.47 -1.21
CA GLN A 72 5.52 4.47 -2.20
C GLN A 72 6.19 5.84 -2.31
N TRP A 73 5.39 6.90 -2.41
CA TRP A 73 5.91 8.26 -2.54
C TRP A 73 6.62 8.72 -1.26
N ILE A 74 6.06 8.45 -0.08
CA ILE A 74 6.71 8.76 1.21
C ILE A 74 8.01 7.98 1.36
N ALA A 75 8.02 6.69 1.05
CA ALA A 75 9.21 5.85 1.10
C ALA A 75 10.32 6.38 0.17
N SER A 76 9.96 6.88 -1.02
CA SER A 76 10.92 7.49 -1.94
C SER A 76 11.52 8.80 -1.42
N GLN A 77 10.89 9.45 -0.43
CA GLN A 77 11.45 10.64 0.22
C GLN A 77 12.42 10.29 1.36
N LEU A 78 12.43 9.05 1.84
CA LEU A 78 13.35 8.58 2.88
C LEU A 78 14.76 8.41 2.32
N SER A 79 15.78 8.50 3.17
CA SER A 79 17.16 8.21 2.78
C SER A 79 17.35 6.74 2.36
N GLU A 80 18.30 6.49 1.45
CA GLU A 80 18.59 5.14 0.92
C GLU A 80 18.85 4.12 2.04
N ASP A 81 19.57 4.52 3.09
CA ASP A 81 19.85 3.68 4.26
C ASP A 81 18.57 3.15 4.92
N ILE A 82 17.51 3.97 4.99
CA ILE A 82 16.24 3.57 5.61
C ILE A 82 15.41 2.73 4.67
N GLN A 83 15.41 3.04 3.38
CA GLN A 83 14.78 2.17 2.38
C GLN A 83 15.37 0.75 2.45
N TRP A 84 16.68 0.60 2.62
CA TRP A 84 17.32 -0.70 2.83
C TRP A 84 16.92 -1.38 4.14
N LEU A 85 16.78 -0.64 5.23
CA LEU A 85 16.32 -1.20 6.50
C LEU A 85 14.86 -1.66 6.44
N LEU A 86 14.01 -0.98 5.67
CA LEU A 86 12.62 -1.37 5.43
C LEU A 86 12.55 -2.67 4.62
N VAL A 87 13.31 -2.78 3.54
CA VAL A 87 13.38 -4.01 2.72
C VAL A 87 13.91 -5.21 3.53
N GLY A 88 14.80 -4.96 4.49
CA GLY A 88 15.36 -6.00 5.37
C GLY A 88 14.46 -6.38 6.55
N TYR A 89 13.33 -5.72 6.74
CA TYR A 89 12.43 -5.98 7.86
C TYR A 89 11.48 -7.15 7.52
N ASP A 90 11.33 -8.08 8.46
CA ASP A 90 10.50 -9.28 8.25
C ASP A 90 8.99 -9.00 8.24
N GLY A 91 8.58 -7.85 8.80
CA GLY A 91 7.17 -7.49 8.99
C GLY A 91 6.42 -8.32 10.02
N VAL A 92 7.10 -9.23 10.74
CA VAL A 92 6.48 -10.16 11.72
C VAL A 92 6.86 -9.77 13.14
N SER A 93 8.15 -9.50 13.33
CA SER A 93 8.74 -9.17 14.63
C SER A 93 8.59 -7.68 14.91
N ASP A 94 8.78 -7.24 16.15
CA ASP A 94 8.86 -5.80 16.40
C ASP A 94 10.11 -5.22 15.73
N PRO A 95 10.02 -4.04 15.08
CA PRO A 95 11.19 -3.39 14.49
C PRO A 95 12.28 -3.16 15.53
N SER A 96 13.54 -3.36 15.14
CA SER A 96 14.67 -3.09 16.04
C SER A 96 14.66 -1.63 16.53
N PRO A 97 15.17 -1.33 17.75
CA PRO A 97 15.24 0.04 18.25
C PRO A 97 15.98 1.00 17.30
N LYS A 98 16.93 0.48 16.51
CA LYS A 98 17.65 1.23 15.48
C LYS A 98 16.72 1.65 14.34
N LEU A 99 15.87 0.74 13.84
CA LEU A 99 14.90 1.04 12.79
C LEU A 99 13.84 2.04 13.30
N GLN A 100 13.35 1.87 14.53
CA GLN A 100 12.38 2.80 15.12
C GLN A 100 12.93 4.23 15.25
N GLU A 101 14.15 4.38 15.80
CA GLU A 101 14.80 5.70 15.92
C GLU A 101 15.06 6.33 14.55
N ALA A 102 15.46 5.53 13.58
CA ALA A 102 15.75 6.01 12.25
C ALA A 102 14.48 6.46 11.50
N LEU A 103 13.38 5.72 11.62
CA LEU A 103 12.06 6.13 11.11
C LEU A 103 11.62 7.44 11.76
N LEU A 104 11.71 7.55 13.09
CA LEU A 104 11.36 8.77 13.80
C LEU A 104 12.14 9.99 13.28
N SER A 105 13.46 9.83 13.12
CA SER A 105 14.32 10.89 12.61
C SER A 105 13.97 11.30 11.19
N GLU A 106 13.75 10.34 10.29
CA GLU A 106 13.38 10.62 8.90
C GLU A 106 11.99 11.27 8.79
N LEU A 107 10.99 10.79 9.54
CA LEU A 107 9.66 11.42 9.57
C LEU A 107 9.76 12.88 9.99
N ASN A 108 10.50 13.17 11.07
CA ASN A 108 10.71 14.53 11.53
C ASN A 108 11.48 15.40 10.54
N ARG A 109 12.39 14.81 9.75
CA ARG A 109 13.05 15.49 8.63
C ARG A 109 12.05 15.80 7.51
N LEU A 110 11.19 14.84 7.13
CA LEU A 110 10.17 15.01 6.09
C LEU A 110 9.19 16.12 6.43
N LEU A 111 8.76 16.23 7.68
CA LEU A 111 7.89 17.31 8.15
C LEU A 111 8.44 18.70 7.82
N GLN A 112 9.77 18.83 7.77
CA GLN A 112 10.48 20.10 7.62
C GLN A 112 11.07 20.30 6.21
N ALA A 113 11.04 19.28 5.34
CA ALA A 113 11.74 19.29 4.06
C ALA A 113 11.06 20.17 2.99
N GLY A 114 9.75 20.34 3.07
CA GLY A 114 8.95 21.07 2.09
C GLY A 114 7.49 20.63 2.10
N PRO A 115 6.64 21.16 1.19
CA PRO A 115 5.26 20.71 1.07
C PRO A 115 5.17 19.24 0.73
N LEU A 116 4.43 18.51 1.55
CA LEU A 116 4.23 17.07 1.40
C LEU A 116 2.96 16.74 0.61
N TYR A 117 2.00 17.67 0.56
CA TYR A 117 0.73 17.45 -0.13
C TYR A 117 0.88 17.44 -1.66
N ASP A 118 0.43 16.35 -2.25
CA ASP A 118 0.11 16.24 -3.68
C ASP A 118 -1.29 15.63 -3.83
N ALA A 119 -2.16 16.29 -4.60
CA ALA A 119 -3.56 15.91 -4.70
C ALA A 119 -3.77 14.53 -5.36
N GLN A 120 -2.84 14.09 -6.22
CA GLN A 120 -2.92 12.78 -6.86
C GLN A 120 -2.40 11.69 -5.93
N VAL A 121 -1.32 11.96 -5.19
CA VAL A 121 -0.74 11.02 -4.22
C VAL A 121 -1.70 10.77 -3.06
N PHE A 122 -2.39 11.81 -2.58
CA PHE A 122 -3.31 11.74 -1.44
C PHE A 122 -4.78 11.47 -1.83
N ALA A 123 -5.07 11.14 -3.08
CA ALA A 123 -6.44 11.02 -3.58
C ALA A 123 -7.29 9.96 -2.86
N ASP A 124 -6.65 8.86 -2.43
CA ASP A 124 -7.31 7.75 -1.74
C ASP A 124 -7.25 7.86 -0.20
N ILE A 125 -6.79 9.01 0.33
CA ILE A 125 -6.68 9.25 1.76
C ILE A 125 -7.87 10.08 2.22
N GLU A 126 -8.56 9.60 3.25
CA GLU A 126 -9.59 10.35 3.95
C GLU A 126 -8.96 11.45 4.81
N LEU A 127 -8.75 12.61 4.22
CA LEU A 127 -8.16 13.76 4.90
C LEU A 127 -9.16 14.40 5.86
N SER A 128 -8.71 14.70 7.08
CA SER A 128 -9.55 15.37 8.09
C SER A 128 -9.96 16.79 7.66
N GLU A 129 -11.05 17.31 8.22
CA GLU A 129 -11.51 18.68 7.94
C GLU A 129 -10.43 19.72 8.23
N GLN A 130 -9.63 19.51 9.29
CA GLN A 130 -8.52 20.37 9.66
C GLN A 130 -7.39 20.34 8.62
N THR A 131 -7.05 19.16 8.10
CA THR A 131 -6.07 19.00 7.02
C THR A 131 -6.54 19.71 5.76
N GLN A 132 -7.80 19.49 5.35
CA GLN A 132 -8.38 20.12 4.18
C GLN A 132 -8.39 21.66 4.29
N ALA A 133 -8.75 22.19 5.46
CA ALA A 133 -8.70 23.62 5.72
C ALA A 133 -7.28 24.19 5.57
N LEU A 134 -6.27 23.50 6.11
CA LEU A 134 -4.89 23.95 6.05
C LEU A 134 -4.26 23.78 4.64
N ILE A 135 -4.71 22.79 3.86
CA ILE A 135 -4.38 22.68 2.43
C ILE A 135 -4.86 23.92 1.68
N ALA A 136 -6.08 24.40 1.97
CA ALA A 136 -6.65 25.58 1.30
C ALA A 136 -5.85 26.87 1.58
N GLU A 137 -5.18 26.95 2.73
CA GLU A 137 -4.26 28.05 3.07
C GLU A 137 -2.93 27.99 2.29
N ASN A 138 -2.60 26.83 1.72
CA ASN A 138 -1.42 26.58 0.88
C ASN A 138 -0.08 27.04 1.53
N PRO A 139 0.23 26.61 2.76
CA PRO A 139 1.43 27.04 3.46
C PRO A 139 2.69 26.63 2.68
N LYS A 140 3.66 27.55 2.60
CA LYS A 140 4.93 27.34 1.86
C LYS A 140 6.14 27.18 2.76
N GLY A 141 5.98 27.34 4.07
CA GLY A 141 7.07 27.22 5.04
C GLY A 141 6.61 27.52 6.48
N GLY A 142 7.54 27.39 7.41
CA GLY A 142 7.30 27.66 8.83
C GLY A 142 6.36 26.66 9.51
N GLU A 143 5.82 27.07 10.66
CA GLU A 143 4.97 26.22 11.50
C GLU A 143 3.74 25.66 10.79
N ALA A 144 3.07 26.48 9.96
CA ALA A 144 1.89 26.05 9.23
C ALA A 144 2.18 24.90 8.25
N LEU A 145 3.36 24.91 7.60
CA LEU A 145 3.76 23.82 6.71
C LEU A 145 4.07 22.54 7.49
N VAL A 146 4.84 22.66 8.58
CA VAL A 146 5.19 21.51 9.42
C VAL A 146 3.92 20.87 10.00
N ARG A 147 2.96 21.69 10.44
CA ARG A 147 1.66 21.22 10.94
C ARG A 147 0.83 20.53 9.85
N LEU A 148 0.82 21.09 8.63
CA LEU A 148 0.15 20.44 7.50
C LEU A 148 0.76 19.08 7.19
N ASN A 149 2.08 19.00 7.07
CA ASN A 149 2.78 17.74 6.84
C ASN A 149 2.51 16.72 7.96
N ARG A 150 2.43 17.20 9.21
CA ARG A 150 2.16 16.36 10.39
C ARG A 150 0.78 15.74 10.35
N TRP A 151 -0.23 16.51 9.94
CA TRP A 151 -1.58 16.00 9.76
C TRP A 151 -1.72 15.12 8.52
N LEU A 152 -1.07 15.44 7.40
CA LEU A 152 -1.07 14.56 6.22
C LEU A 152 -0.52 13.16 6.54
N LEU A 153 0.57 13.08 7.30
CA LEU A 153 1.12 11.80 7.73
C LEU A 153 0.21 11.09 8.74
N ALA A 154 -0.39 11.80 9.68
CA ALA A 154 -1.34 11.20 10.63
C ALA A 154 -2.61 10.71 9.91
N ASP A 155 -3.14 11.46 8.95
CA ASP A 155 -4.29 11.08 8.13
C ASP A 155 -3.93 9.90 7.23
N ALA A 156 -2.71 9.83 6.68
CA ALA A 156 -2.24 8.70 5.86
C ALA A 156 -1.97 7.42 6.68
N TYR A 157 -1.59 7.55 7.95
CA TYR A 157 -1.23 6.43 8.83
C TYR A 157 -1.88 6.56 10.23
N PRO A 158 -3.23 6.58 10.32
CA PRO A 158 -3.95 6.97 11.54
C PRO A 158 -3.80 5.99 12.70
N TYR A 159 -3.48 4.73 12.39
CA TYR A 159 -3.25 3.70 13.41
C TYR A 159 -1.78 3.55 13.79
N GLU A 160 -0.87 4.09 12.97
CA GLU A 160 0.57 4.02 13.19
C GLU A 160 1.12 5.30 13.81
N LEU A 161 0.49 6.44 13.51
CA LEU A 161 0.98 7.77 13.85
C LEU A 161 -0.09 8.53 14.63
N ALA A 162 0.29 9.11 15.77
CA ALA A 162 -0.61 9.94 16.57
C ALA A 162 -0.97 11.24 15.84
N SER A 163 -2.22 11.67 15.92
CA SER A 163 -2.66 12.99 15.45
C SER A 163 -2.42 14.06 16.53
N LEU A 164 -2.29 15.32 16.14
CA LEU A 164 -2.14 16.46 17.07
C LEU A 164 -3.44 16.75 17.86
N SER A 165 -4.59 16.20 17.45
CA SER A 165 -5.90 16.44 18.07
C SER A 165 -6.40 15.29 18.95
N GLU A 166 -5.68 14.17 19.03
CA GLU A 166 -6.11 13.02 19.82
C GLU A 166 -5.95 13.30 21.33
N GLN A 167 -7.07 13.56 22.01
CA GLN A 167 -7.18 13.20 23.42
C GLN A 167 -7.24 11.66 23.46
N GLN A 168 -6.21 11.06 24.07
CA GLN A 168 -6.02 9.61 24.18
C GLN A 168 -7.25 8.92 24.79
N ASP A 169 -8.16 8.45 23.93
CA ASP A 169 -8.95 7.28 24.27
C ASP A 169 -7.98 6.10 24.32
N SER A 170 -8.01 5.39 25.44
CA SER A 170 -7.16 4.25 25.70
C SER A 170 -7.36 3.19 24.62
N GLU A 171 -6.56 3.22 23.55
CA GLU A 171 -6.39 2.07 22.69
C GLU A 171 -6.07 0.89 23.59
N ASP A 172 -6.75 -0.23 23.38
CA ASP A 172 -6.48 -1.48 24.07
C ASP A 172 -5.11 -2.03 23.62
N SER A 173 -4.01 -1.33 23.94
CA SER A 173 -2.67 -1.68 23.47
C SER A 173 -2.31 -3.11 23.89
N LYS A 174 -2.81 -3.55 25.06
CA LYS A 174 -2.62 -4.92 25.54
C LYS A 174 -3.41 -5.93 24.68
N GLY A 175 -4.66 -5.64 24.35
CA GLY A 175 -5.46 -6.47 23.45
C GLY A 175 -4.92 -6.48 22.03
N ILE A 176 -4.42 -5.35 21.53
CA ILE A 176 -3.74 -5.25 20.23
C ILE A 176 -2.51 -6.17 20.21
N GLU A 177 -1.63 -6.11 21.21
CA GLU A 177 -0.43 -6.95 21.22
C GLU A 177 -0.78 -8.43 21.40
N THR A 178 -1.76 -8.75 22.24
CA THR A 178 -2.26 -10.12 22.37
C THR A 178 -2.86 -10.62 21.05
N CYS A 179 -3.57 -9.76 20.32
CA CYS A 179 -4.10 -10.06 19.00
C CYS A 179 -3.00 -10.25 17.95
N ARG A 180 -1.94 -9.43 17.97
CA ARG A 180 -0.75 -9.59 17.12
C ARG A 180 -0.08 -10.93 17.38
N GLU A 181 0.11 -11.29 18.65
CA GLU A 181 0.71 -12.56 19.02
C GLU A 181 -0.14 -13.75 18.56
N ASN A 182 -1.47 -13.67 18.71
CA ASN A 182 -2.36 -14.68 18.15
C ASN A 182 -2.18 -14.83 16.64
N LEU A 183 -2.04 -13.74 15.88
CA LEU A 183 -1.78 -13.78 14.44
C LEU A 183 -0.41 -14.40 14.10
N ARG A 184 0.64 -14.12 14.89
CA ARG A 184 1.96 -14.80 14.74
C ARG A 184 1.84 -16.30 14.96
N LEU A 185 1.13 -16.71 16.00
CA LEU A 185 0.86 -18.13 16.28
C LEU A 185 0.03 -18.79 15.18
N ILE A 186 -0.97 -18.10 14.63
CA ILE A 186 -1.75 -18.57 13.48
C ILE A 186 -0.85 -18.73 12.25
N LYS A 187 0.05 -17.79 11.96
CA LYS A 187 1.02 -17.91 10.86
C LYS A 187 1.90 -19.15 11.03
N LEU A 188 2.47 -19.32 12.20
CA LEU A 188 3.32 -20.47 12.51
C LEU A 188 2.56 -21.80 12.38
N ALA A 189 1.34 -21.87 12.92
CA ALA A 189 0.50 -23.05 12.82
C ALA A 189 0.12 -23.37 11.37
N ARG A 190 -0.22 -22.35 10.58
CA ARG A 190 -0.48 -22.47 9.15
C ARG A 190 0.73 -22.99 8.38
N ASP A 191 1.93 -22.46 8.64
CA ASP A 191 3.15 -22.92 7.97
C ASP A 191 3.43 -24.40 8.27
N ASN A 192 3.26 -24.80 9.53
CA ASN A 192 3.41 -26.20 9.94
C ASN A 192 2.35 -27.11 9.30
N TYR A 193 1.10 -26.65 9.23
CA TYR A 193 0.03 -27.35 8.53
C TYR A 193 0.37 -27.54 7.05
N ARG A 194 0.80 -26.48 6.35
CA ARG A 194 1.19 -26.54 4.93
C ARG A 194 2.34 -27.51 4.72
N ALA A 195 3.37 -27.46 5.57
CA ALA A 195 4.49 -28.39 5.52
C ALA A 195 4.08 -29.86 5.69
N ALA A 196 3.07 -30.13 6.52
CA ALA A 196 2.52 -31.47 6.74
C ALA A 196 1.53 -31.92 5.64
N ASN A 197 0.93 -30.98 4.90
CA ASN A 197 -0.16 -31.22 3.96
C ASN A 197 0.17 -30.76 2.53
N ALA A 198 1.35 -31.16 2.01
CA ALA A 198 1.74 -30.91 0.61
C ALA A 198 1.59 -29.44 0.16
N ASP A 199 1.91 -28.51 1.06
CA ASP A 199 1.88 -27.06 0.84
C ASP A 199 0.47 -26.47 0.64
N THR A 200 -0.59 -27.22 0.99
CA THR A 200 -1.98 -26.74 0.91
C THR A 200 -2.41 -25.97 2.15
N ASP A 201 -3.09 -24.85 1.94
CA ASP A 201 -3.76 -24.09 2.99
C ASP A 201 -4.95 -24.83 3.61
N PRO A 202 -5.21 -24.68 4.93
CA PRO A 202 -6.43 -25.23 5.54
C PRO A 202 -7.67 -24.58 4.95
N HIS A 203 -8.82 -25.26 4.96
CA HIS A 203 -10.06 -24.61 4.49
C HIS A 203 -10.58 -23.59 5.51
N TRP A 204 -10.36 -23.86 6.79
CA TRP A 204 -10.76 -23.00 7.90
C TRP A 204 -9.68 -22.98 8.99
N LEU A 205 -9.58 -21.89 9.75
CA LEU A 205 -8.57 -21.77 10.81
C LEU A 205 -8.77 -22.79 11.94
N SER A 206 -9.99 -23.26 12.15
CA SER A 206 -10.27 -24.32 13.11
C SER A 206 -9.54 -25.64 12.82
N GLU A 207 -9.19 -25.93 11.57
CA GLU A 207 -8.39 -27.12 11.21
C GLU A 207 -6.98 -27.08 11.78
N LEU A 208 -6.47 -25.90 12.16
CA LEU A 208 -5.19 -25.77 12.84
C LEU A 208 -5.27 -26.30 14.28
N SER A 209 -6.47 -26.44 14.85
CA SER A 209 -6.68 -26.84 16.24
C SER A 209 -7.15 -28.29 16.39
N PRO A 210 -6.66 -29.03 17.41
CA PRO A 210 -5.68 -28.64 18.42
C PRO A 210 -4.23 -28.93 18.04
N GLU A 211 -3.98 -29.58 16.89
CA GLU A 211 -2.68 -30.15 16.55
C GLU A 211 -1.57 -29.11 16.37
N TYR A 212 -1.87 -28.00 15.69
CA TYR A 212 -0.91 -26.94 15.38
C TYR A 212 -1.15 -25.66 16.21
N LEU A 213 -2.36 -25.49 16.76
CA LEU A 213 -2.78 -24.27 17.44
C LEU A 213 -3.78 -24.53 18.57
N GLU A 214 -3.56 -23.90 19.73
CA GLU A 214 -4.54 -23.91 20.81
C GLU A 214 -5.82 -23.16 20.40
N LYS A 215 -7.00 -23.77 20.61
CA LYS A 215 -8.29 -23.17 20.22
C LYS A 215 -8.54 -21.75 20.74
N LYS A 216 -7.97 -21.39 21.89
CA LYS A 216 -8.12 -20.04 22.49
C LYS A 216 -7.48 -18.94 21.63
N VAL A 217 -6.49 -19.30 20.81
CA VAL A 217 -5.77 -18.39 19.91
C VAL A 217 -6.65 -17.97 18.73
N LEU A 218 -7.69 -18.74 18.41
CA LEU A 218 -8.70 -18.37 17.40
C LEU A 218 -9.62 -17.24 17.86
N LEU A 219 -9.51 -16.79 19.12
CA LEU A 219 -10.33 -15.74 19.70
C LEU A 219 -9.53 -14.47 19.91
N CYS A 220 -10.05 -13.37 19.37
CA CYS A 220 -9.50 -12.03 19.60
C CYS A 220 -9.84 -11.59 21.03
N PRO A 221 -8.90 -11.00 21.78
CA PRO A 221 -9.16 -10.53 23.14
C PRO A 221 -10.20 -9.41 23.23
N ALA A 222 -10.42 -8.65 22.14
CA ALA A 222 -11.43 -7.61 22.05
C ALA A 222 -12.79 -8.13 21.53
N ASP A 223 -12.91 -9.42 21.22
CA ASP A 223 -14.17 -10.00 20.76
C ASP A 223 -15.07 -10.39 21.94
N ALA A 224 -16.01 -9.52 22.26
CA ALA A 224 -17.01 -9.76 23.31
C ALA A 224 -17.95 -10.93 23.01
N THR A 225 -18.04 -11.38 21.76
CA THR A 225 -18.91 -12.50 21.34
C THR A 225 -18.21 -13.85 21.41
N ALA A 226 -16.89 -13.86 21.64
CA ALA A 226 -16.05 -15.05 21.64
C ALA A 226 -16.20 -15.90 20.35
N GLY A 227 -16.20 -15.24 19.19
CA GLY A 227 -16.23 -15.87 17.88
C GLY A 227 -17.62 -16.32 17.43
N ALA A 228 -18.68 -15.72 18.00
CA ALA A 228 -20.05 -16.08 17.61
C ALA A 228 -20.40 -15.52 16.22
N PRO A 229 -21.24 -16.22 15.44
CA PRO A 229 -21.69 -15.77 14.12
C PRO A 229 -22.37 -14.40 14.15
N GLY A 230 -22.10 -13.56 13.14
CA GLY A 230 -22.72 -12.23 12.95
C GLY A 230 -21.77 -11.04 12.97
N VAL A 231 -20.51 -11.21 13.41
CA VAL A 231 -19.52 -10.12 13.50
C VAL A 231 -18.63 -9.99 12.24
N LEU A 232 -18.38 -11.10 11.52
CA LEU A 232 -17.33 -11.18 10.50
C LEU A 232 -17.84 -11.25 9.04
N THR A 233 -19.12 -10.96 8.78
CA THR A 233 -19.95 -11.22 7.57
C THR A 233 -20.71 -12.55 7.60
N GLU A 234 -21.93 -12.58 7.04
CA GLU A 234 -22.91 -13.69 7.17
C GLU A 234 -22.48 -15.06 6.63
N ASP A 235 -21.34 -15.17 5.91
CA ASP A 235 -20.83 -16.42 5.35
C ASP A 235 -19.34 -16.67 5.69
N ALA A 236 -18.83 -15.98 6.71
CA ALA A 236 -17.43 -16.05 7.13
C ALA A 236 -17.21 -16.78 8.45
N SER A 237 -18.28 -17.29 9.07
CA SER A 237 -18.16 -18.05 10.31
C SER A 237 -17.51 -19.40 10.07
N ASP A 238 -16.44 -19.67 10.82
CA ASP A 238 -15.82 -20.97 10.86
C ASP A 238 -16.84 -22.03 11.34
N PRO A 239 -17.05 -23.13 10.61
CA PRO A 239 -18.13 -24.07 10.88
C PRO A 239 -17.85 -24.99 12.09
N THR A 240 -16.60 -25.09 12.54
CA THR A 240 -16.19 -26.11 13.53
C THR A 240 -15.92 -25.52 14.90
N LEU A 241 -15.20 -24.39 14.96
CA LEU A 241 -14.85 -23.73 16.21
C LEU A 241 -15.18 -22.23 16.14
N PRO A 242 -15.59 -21.60 17.25
CA PRO A 242 -15.69 -20.15 17.31
C PRO A 242 -14.37 -19.49 16.93
N CYS A 243 -14.44 -18.51 16.04
CA CYS A 243 -13.28 -17.81 15.50
C CYS A 243 -13.59 -16.31 15.38
N SER A 244 -12.73 -15.47 15.96
CA SER A 244 -12.85 -14.00 15.89
C SER A 244 -12.14 -13.40 14.68
N TYR A 245 -11.45 -14.22 13.90
CA TYR A 245 -10.67 -13.78 12.74
C TYR A 245 -11.37 -14.15 11.44
N LEU A 246 -11.40 -13.20 10.51
CA LEU A 246 -11.84 -13.44 9.15
C LEU A 246 -10.71 -14.14 8.38
N TYR A 247 -11.00 -15.33 7.84
CA TYR A 247 -10.04 -16.10 7.05
C TYR A 247 -10.31 -15.94 5.55
N GLU A 248 -9.36 -15.38 4.80
CA GLU A 248 -9.57 -15.06 3.37
C GLU A 248 -9.41 -16.25 2.44
N MET A 249 -8.70 -17.30 2.88
CA MET A 249 -8.55 -18.52 2.09
C MET A 249 -9.71 -19.51 2.30
N ARG A 250 -10.79 -19.08 2.96
CA ARG A 250 -12.02 -19.88 3.14
C ARG A 250 -12.61 -20.31 1.79
N PRO A 251 -13.34 -21.44 1.71
CA PRO A 251 -13.76 -22.01 0.42
C PRO A 251 -14.50 -21.04 -0.50
N SER A 252 -15.35 -20.17 0.05
CA SER A 252 -16.13 -19.18 -0.72
C SER A 252 -15.30 -18.02 -1.28
N LYS A 253 -14.08 -17.80 -0.80
CA LYS A 253 -13.19 -16.69 -1.22
C LYS A 253 -11.83 -17.14 -1.74
N LYS A 254 -11.43 -18.39 -1.51
CA LYS A 254 -10.10 -18.93 -1.83
C LYS A 254 -9.60 -18.52 -3.22
N ALA A 255 -10.44 -18.67 -4.22
CA ALA A 255 -10.02 -18.45 -5.60
C ALA A 255 -9.94 -16.95 -6.00
N ASP A 256 -10.74 -16.08 -5.36
CA ASP A 256 -10.51 -14.61 -5.43
C ASP A 256 -9.18 -14.27 -4.79
N GLN A 257 -8.90 -14.89 -3.64
CA GLN A 257 -7.72 -14.60 -2.84
C GLN A 257 -6.44 -15.05 -3.53
N GLU A 258 -6.47 -16.19 -4.23
CA GLU A 258 -5.35 -16.67 -5.06
C GLU A 258 -5.09 -15.73 -6.24
N MET A 259 -6.15 -15.25 -6.92
CA MET A 259 -6.01 -14.26 -8.01
C MET A 259 -5.43 -12.95 -7.48
N LEU A 260 -5.93 -12.49 -6.34
CA LEU A 260 -5.43 -11.30 -5.68
C LEU A 260 -3.95 -11.48 -5.33
N SER A 261 -3.57 -12.61 -4.73
CA SER A 261 -2.19 -12.89 -4.36
C SER A 261 -1.21 -12.85 -5.54
N MET A 262 -1.66 -13.20 -6.74
CA MET A 262 -0.83 -13.07 -7.95
C MET A 262 -0.62 -11.63 -8.39
N GLN A 263 -1.58 -10.74 -8.10
CA GLN A 263 -1.52 -9.31 -8.45
C GLN A 263 -0.80 -8.48 -7.38
N GLU A 264 -1.03 -8.85 -6.13
CA GLU A 264 -0.73 -8.06 -4.95
C GLU A 264 0.44 -8.62 -4.13
N GLY A 265 0.91 -9.83 -4.45
CA GLY A 265 2.11 -10.45 -3.90
C GLY A 265 2.06 -10.66 -2.39
N ASP A 266 3.21 -10.47 -1.76
CA ASP A 266 3.52 -10.83 -0.37
C ASP A 266 2.64 -10.14 0.69
N MET A 267 2.04 -9.01 0.34
CA MET A 267 1.24 -8.19 1.23
C MET A 267 -0.25 -8.56 1.24
N THR A 268 -0.64 -9.50 0.38
CA THR A 268 -2.01 -10.01 0.30
C THR A 268 -2.45 -10.59 1.65
N PRO A 269 -3.54 -10.08 2.26
CA PRO A 269 -3.99 -10.52 3.58
C PRO A 269 -4.62 -11.90 3.55
N ILE A 270 -4.32 -12.76 4.51
CA ILE A 270 -4.90 -14.12 4.63
C ILE A 270 -5.75 -14.28 5.88
N VAL A 271 -5.45 -13.52 6.93
CA VAL A 271 -6.23 -13.50 8.19
C VAL A 271 -6.40 -12.04 8.59
N ARG A 272 -7.64 -11.67 8.95
CA ARG A 272 -7.96 -10.32 9.40
C ARG A 272 -8.65 -10.32 10.75
N CYS A 273 -8.30 -9.34 11.56
CA CYS A 273 -9.01 -9.03 12.78
C CYS A 273 -9.74 -7.70 12.61
N GLU A 274 -11.08 -7.75 12.54
CA GLU A 274 -11.90 -6.54 12.41
C GLU A 274 -11.92 -5.70 13.71
N HIS A 275 -11.71 -6.33 14.87
CA HIS A 275 -11.71 -5.64 16.16
C HIS A 275 -10.54 -4.66 16.33
N HIS A 276 -9.36 -5.01 15.80
CA HIS A 276 -8.15 -4.19 15.90
C HIS A 276 -7.67 -3.67 14.54
N HIS A 277 -8.40 -4.01 13.48
CA HIS A 277 -8.04 -3.76 12.08
C HIS A 277 -6.65 -4.31 11.70
N LEU A 278 -6.21 -5.41 12.30
CA LEU A 278 -4.93 -6.06 12.02
C LEU A 278 -5.09 -7.08 10.89
N ASN A 279 -4.10 -7.15 10.02
CA ASN A 279 -4.00 -8.16 8.97
C ASN A 279 -2.71 -8.95 9.13
N LEU A 280 -2.79 -10.24 8.78
CA LEU A 280 -1.67 -11.12 8.53
C LEU A 280 -1.61 -11.40 7.03
N SER A 281 -0.46 -11.14 6.40
CA SER A 281 -0.27 -11.38 4.96
C SER A 281 0.17 -12.80 4.61
N VAL A 282 0.14 -13.17 3.33
CA VAL A 282 0.68 -14.43 2.80
C VAL A 282 2.13 -14.64 3.24
N ALA A 283 2.96 -13.59 3.15
CA ALA A 283 4.36 -13.62 3.59
C ALA A 283 4.52 -13.60 5.13
N GLY A 284 3.44 -13.39 5.89
CA GLY A 284 3.44 -13.33 7.34
C GLY A 284 3.51 -11.94 7.94
N LYS A 285 3.52 -10.90 7.10
CA LYS A 285 3.63 -9.50 7.56
C LYS A 285 2.37 -9.07 8.31
N LEU A 286 2.56 -8.32 9.39
CA LEU A 286 1.51 -7.79 10.25
C LEU A 286 1.36 -6.28 10.06
N TYR A 287 0.18 -5.83 9.67
CA TYR A 287 -0.12 -4.42 9.43
C TYR A 287 -1.58 -4.08 9.72
N ARG A 288 -1.85 -2.81 10.06
CA ARG A 288 -3.20 -2.31 10.32
C ARG A 288 -3.85 -1.75 9.05
N ASN A 289 -5.16 -1.88 8.89
CA ASN A 289 -5.88 -1.25 7.77
C ASN A 289 -5.72 0.28 7.87
N GLY A 290 -4.97 0.92 6.96
CA GLY A 290 -4.87 2.38 6.86
C GLY A 290 -6.04 3.01 6.08
N PRO A 291 -5.98 4.30 5.73
CA PRO A 291 -6.96 4.98 4.86
C PRO A 291 -6.93 4.42 3.44
N GLU A 292 -5.80 3.82 3.04
CA GLU A 292 -5.63 2.95 1.88
C GLU A 292 -6.41 1.62 2.00
N ARG A 293 -7.55 1.62 2.72
CA ARG A 293 -8.42 0.46 2.92
C ARG A 293 -8.76 -0.18 1.59
N THR A 294 -8.84 0.55 0.49
CA THR A 294 -9.14 -0.02 -0.84
C THR A 294 -8.06 -0.98 -1.36
N ILE A 295 -6.79 -0.78 -0.99
CA ILE A 295 -5.67 -1.64 -1.40
C ILE A 295 -5.63 -2.88 -0.51
N TYR A 296 -5.73 -2.69 0.80
CA TYR A 296 -5.60 -3.78 1.75
C TYR A 296 -6.89 -4.54 2.01
N ASN A 297 -8.07 -3.95 1.76
CA ASN A 297 -9.39 -4.57 1.90
C ASN A 297 -9.93 -5.04 0.55
N SER A 298 -9.04 -5.43 -0.37
CA SER A 298 -9.35 -6.06 -1.66
C SER A 298 -10.14 -7.39 -1.53
N ASN A 299 -10.59 -7.75 -0.33
CA ASN A 299 -11.78 -8.57 -0.13
C ASN A 299 -13.04 -7.99 -0.78
N LYS A 300 -13.09 -6.66 -0.96
CA LYS A 300 -13.97 -5.98 -1.92
C LYS A 300 -13.33 -5.93 -3.31
N THR A 301 -12.75 -7.04 -3.76
CA THR A 301 -12.55 -7.26 -5.19
C THR A 301 -13.92 -7.17 -5.83
N GLU A 302 -13.99 -6.57 -7.01
CA GLU A 302 -15.21 -6.46 -7.83
C GLU A 302 -15.99 -7.77 -7.95
N PHE A 303 -15.31 -8.91 -7.85
CA PHE A 303 -15.90 -10.24 -7.77
C PHE A 303 -16.69 -10.54 -6.49
N SER A 304 -16.27 -10.03 -5.35
CA SER A 304 -17.05 -10.10 -4.10
C SER A 304 -18.30 -9.23 -4.19
N ALA A 305 -18.19 -8.01 -4.74
CA ALA A 305 -19.32 -7.12 -4.98
C ALA A 305 -20.30 -7.73 -6.00
N LEU A 306 -19.77 -8.41 -7.02
CA LEU A 306 -20.57 -9.20 -7.95
C LEU A 306 -21.25 -10.38 -7.23
N SER A 307 -20.59 -11.02 -6.28
CA SER A 307 -21.16 -12.16 -5.52
C SER A 307 -22.22 -11.71 -4.53
N ASP A 308 -22.02 -10.57 -3.86
CA ASP A 308 -23.02 -9.91 -3.01
C ASP A 308 -24.23 -9.51 -3.85
N PHE A 309 -24.00 -8.88 -5.01
CA PHE A 309 -25.05 -8.53 -5.97
C PHE A 309 -25.84 -9.75 -6.47
N LEU A 310 -25.16 -10.84 -6.83
CA LEU A 310 -25.82 -12.08 -7.25
C LEU A 310 -26.62 -12.73 -6.10
N ARG A 311 -26.15 -12.60 -4.85
CA ARG A 311 -26.87 -13.06 -3.67
C ARG A 311 -28.14 -12.24 -3.42
N ASP A 312 -28.05 -10.92 -3.57
CA ASP A 312 -29.20 -10.02 -3.47
C ASP A 312 -30.24 -10.29 -4.56
N LEU A 313 -29.81 -10.49 -5.81
CA LEU A 313 -30.73 -10.88 -6.88
C LEU A 313 -31.40 -12.23 -6.59
N ARG A 314 -30.65 -13.20 -6.06
CA ARG A 314 -31.19 -14.51 -5.69
C ARG A 314 -32.20 -14.40 -4.54
N SER A 315 -31.94 -13.55 -3.54
CA SER A 315 -32.86 -13.35 -2.42
C SER A 315 -34.16 -12.66 -2.87
N GLN A 316 -34.08 -11.75 -3.84
CA GLN A 316 -35.23 -11.01 -4.38
C GLN A 316 -36.07 -11.82 -5.37
N HIS A 317 -35.44 -12.67 -6.19
CA HIS A 317 -36.10 -13.35 -7.32
C HIS A 317 -36.15 -14.89 -7.20
N GLY A 318 -35.55 -15.48 -6.17
CA GLY A 318 -35.48 -16.93 -5.94
C GLY A 318 -34.52 -17.66 -6.89
N GLU A 319 -34.41 -18.99 -6.73
CA GLU A 319 -33.45 -19.84 -7.47
C GLU A 319 -33.63 -19.85 -9.01
N ASN A 320 -34.76 -19.36 -9.52
CA ASN A 320 -35.04 -19.26 -10.96
C ASN A 320 -34.76 -17.87 -11.56
N PHE A 321 -34.05 -16.99 -10.85
CA PHE A 321 -33.82 -15.60 -11.24
C PHE A 321 -33.20 -15.45 -12.65
N LEU A 322 -32.46 -16.44 -13.13
CA LEU A 322 -31.88 -16.44 -14.48
C LEU A 322 -32.91 -16.60 -15.62
N LYS A 323 -34.18 -16.90 -15.34
CA LYS A 323 -35.21 -17.06 -16.39
C LYS A 323 -35.62 -15.74 -17.02
N THR A 324 -35.51 -14.62 -16.30
CA THR A 324 -35.90 -13.30 -16.80
C THR A 324 -34.74 -12.64 -17.55
N GLN A 325 -35.02 -12.14 -18.75
CA GLN A 325 -34.03 -11.44 -19.56
C GLN A 325 -33.51 -10.17 -18.86
N THR A 326 -34.39 -9.46 -18.13
CA THR A 326 -34.03 -8.27 -17.36
C THR A 326 -32.95 -8.56 -16.33
N VAL A 327 -33.11 -9.63 -15.53
CA VAL A 327 -32.13 -10.00 -14.49
C VAL A 327 -30.82 -10.46 -15.14
N ARG A 328 -30.86 -11.21 -16.25
CA ARG A 328 -29.64 -11.57 -16.99
C ARG A 328 -28.89 -10.35 -17.53
N ALA A 329 -29.61 -9.33 -18.01
CA ALA A 329 -29.01 -8.09 -18.46
C ALA A 329 -28.37 -7.30 -17.31
N GLU A 330 -28.98 -7.27 -16.13
CA GLU A 330 -28.40 -6.65 -14.94
C GLU A 330 -27.11 -7.34 -14.49
N ILE A 331 -27.09 -8.69 -14.51
CA ILE A 331 -25.88 -9.48 -14.23
C ILE A 331 -24.79 -9.17 -15.26
N LYS A 332 -25.15 -9.03 -16.54
CA LYS A 332 -24.21 -8.66 -17.59
C LYS A 332 -23.60 -7.28 -17.35
N THR A 333 -24.42 -6.27 -17.09
CA THR A 333 -23.95 -4.91 -16.82
C THR A 333 -23.09 -4.84 -15.56
N ALA A 334 -23.47 -5.55 -14.49
CA ALA A 334 -22.66 -5.64 -13.29
C ALA A 334 -21.31 -6.30 -13.58
N THR A 335 -21.29 -7.40 -14.33
CA THR A 335 -20.05 -8.10 -14.72
C THR A 335 -19.16 -7.23 -15.61
N GLU A 336 -19.73 -6.50 -16.57
CA GLU A 336 -18.98 -5.57 -17.43
C GLU A 336 -18.36 -4.43 -16.62
N THR A 337 -19.13 -3.86 -15.69
CA THR A 337 -18.73 -2.71 -14.89
C THR A 337 -17.69 -3.08 -13.85
N LEU A 338 -17.93 -4.17 -13.13
CA LEU A 338 -17.11 -4.63 -12.03
C LEU A 338 -15.90 -5.37 -12.58
N VAL A 339 -16.07 -6.37 -13.44
CA VAL A 339 -14.96 -7.24 -13.86
C VAL A 339 -14.29 -6.77 -15.14
N LEU A 340 -15.01 -6.68 -16.25
CA LEU A 340 -14.37 -6.52 -17.58
C LEU A 340 -13.67 -5.17 -17.77
N LYS A 341 -14.16 -4.10 -17.14
CA LYS A 341 -13.54 -2.76 -17.21
C LYS A 341 -12.17 -2.68 -16.52
N HIS A 342 -11.88 -3.55 -15.57
CA HIS A 342 -10.68 -3.48 -14.74
C HIS A 342 -9.61 -4.50 -15.13
N VAL A 343 -10.00 -5.60 -15.78
CA VAL A 343 -9.09 -6.61 -16.35
C VAL A 343 -7.95 -5.99 -17.18
N PRO A 344 -8.18 -5.00 -18.08
CA PRO A 344 -7.07 -4.39 -18.83
C PRO A 344 -6.05 -3.67 -17.95
N LYS A 345 -6.51 -3.01 -16.87
CA LYS A 345 -5.61 -2.31 -15.93
C LYS A 345 -4.76 -3.29 -15.15
N VAL A 346 -5.36 -4.41 -14.73
CA VAL A 346 -4.68 -5.49 -14.02
C VAL A 346 -3.62 -6.15 -14.91
N LEU A 347 -3.99 -6.51 -16.14
CA LEU A 347 -3.05 -7.11 -17.11
C LEU A 347 -1.85 -6.19 -17.37
N ASN A 348 -2.11 -4.90 -17.56
CA ASN A 348 -1.06 -3.91 -17.75
C ASN A 348 -0.11 -3.83 -16.54
N ARG A 349 -0.62 -3.84 -15.31
CA ARG A 349 0.22 -3.85 -14.10
C ARG A 349 1.07 -5.11 -13.98
N ILE A 350 0.48 -6.28 -14.21
CA ILE A 350 1.20 -7.57 -14.17
C ILE A 350 2.32 -7.56 -15.22
N GLU A 351 2.03 -7.12 -16.44
CA GLU A 351 3.02 -7.03 -17.50
C GLU A 351 4.17 -6.08 -17.14
N VAL A 352 3.86 -4.87 -16.66
CA VAL A 352 4.89 -3.91 -16.23
C VAL A 352 5.76 -4.51 -15.11
N GLY A 353 5.16 -5.13 -14.10
CA GLY A 353 5.91 -5.74 -12.99
C GLY A 353 6.83 -6.88 -13.43
N ILE A 354 6.36 -7.74 -14.33
CA ILE A 354 7.17 -8.84 -14.89
C ILE A 354 8.30 -8.29 -15.74
N LEU A 355 8.04 -7.27 -16.55
CA LEU A 355 9.06 -6.62 -17.38
C LEU A 355 10.15 -5.95 -16.52
N GLU A 356 9.78 -5.29 -15.42
CA GLU A 356 10.72 -4.66 -14.50
C GLU A 356 11.60 -5.69 -13.77
N GLN A 357 11.04 -6.83 -13.35
CA GLN A 357 11.76 -7.88 -12.65
C GLN A 357 12.63 -8.75 -13.57
N ALA A 358 12.15 -9.07 -14.77
CA ALA A 358 12.85 -9.95 -15.71
C ALA A 358 13.99 -9.23 -16.45
N LYS A 359 13.86 -7.92 -16.68
CA LYS A 359 14.85 -7.10 -17.40
C LYS A 359 16.29 -7.26 -16.91
N PRO A 360 16.61 -7.07 -15.62
CA PRO A 360 17.99 -7.20 -15.14
C PRO A 360 18.55 -8.62 -15.29
N GLN A 361 17.71 -9.66 -15.18
CA GLN A 361 18.12 -11.05 -15.33
C GLN A 361 18.42 -11.41 -16.79
N ILE A 362 17.58 -10.94 -17.72
CA ILE A 362 17.76 -11.13 -19.16
C ILE A 362 19.02 -10.41 -19.64
N GLU A 363 19.26 -9.17 -19.20
CA GLU A 363 20.48 -8.44 -19.53
C GLU A 363 21.73 -9.07 -18.92
N ALA A 364 21.63 -9.68 -17.74
CA ALA A 364 22.74 -10.40 -17.11
C ALA A 364 23.12 -11.69 -17.86
N GLN A 365 22.14 -12.41 -18.41
CA GLN A 365 22.37 -13.68 -19.10
C GLN A 365 22.72 -13.51 -20.59
N LEU A 366 22.08 -12.54 -21.27
CA LEU A 366 22.16 -12.38 -22.72
C LEU A 366 22.91 -11.10 -23.14
N GLY A 367 23.31 -10.27 -22.18
CA GLY A 367 24.08 -9.05 -22.39
C GLY A 367 23.24 -7.77 -22.34
N LYS A 368 23.87 -6.67 -21.90
CA LYS A 368 23.24 -5.35 -21.86
C LYS A 368 22.80 -4.91 -23.26
N GLY A 369 21.59 -4.36 -23.36
CA GLY A 369 21.01 -3.88 -24.62
C GLY A 369 20.34 -4.98 -25.46
N ILE A 370 20.28 -6.23 -24.99
CA ILE A 370 19.54 -7.30 -25.70
C ILE A 370 18.06 -6.95 -25.88
N LEU A 371 17.46 -6.25 -24.93
CA LEU A 371 16.07 -5.80 -24.98
C LEU A 371 15.83 -4.65 -25.97
N ASP A 372 16.89 -4.01 -26.47
CA ASP A 372 16.80 -3.05 -27.57
C ASP A 372 16.79 -3.73 -28.95
N THR A 373 16.93 -5.07 -28.98
CA THR A 373 16.92 -5.88 -30.19
C THR A 373 15.57 -6.57 -30.40
N GLN A 374 15.25 -6.90 -31.65
CA GLN A 374 14.04 -7.67 -31.97
C GLN A 374 14.00 -9.00 -31.21
N MET A 375 15.14 -9.69 -31.07
CA MET A 375 15.22 -10.96 -30.35
C MET A 375 14.87 -10.80 -28.86
N GLY A 376 15.34 -9.74 -28.20
CA GLY A 376 14.97 -9.44 -26.82
C GLY A 376 13.49 -9.10 -26.66
N MET A 377 12.95 -8.34 -27.61
CA MET A 377 11.51 -8.02 -27.64
C MET A 377 10.64 -9.27 -27.88
N ASP A 378 11.07 -10.19 -28.74
CA ASP A 378 10.37 -11.44 -29.00
C ASP A 378 10.36 -12.35 -27.75
N ILE A 379 11.47 -12.40 -27.00
CA ILE A 379 11.56 -13.13 -25.73
C ILE A 379 10.60 -12.53 -24.70
N LEU A 380 10.60 -11.21 -24.54
CA LEU A 380 9.68 -10.53 -23.62
C LEU A 380 8.22 -10.78 -24.00
N GLN A 381 7.90 -10.75 -25.29
CA GLN A 381 6.55 -10.98 -25.79
C GLN A 381 6.07 -12.42 -25.54
N GLN A 382 6.98 -13.41 -25.59
CA GLN A 382 6.64 -14.78 -25.24
C GLN A 382 6.35 -14.95 -23.74
N VAL A 383 7.13 -14.29 -22.88
CA VAL A 383 6.93 -14.34 -21.43
C VAL A 383 5.60 -13.68 -21.05
N THR A 384 5.31 -12.50 -21.59
CA THR A 384 4.03 -11.81 -21.32
C THR A 384 2.83 -12.57 -21.90
N ALA A 385 2.98 -13.22 -23.06
CA ALA A 385 1.92 -14.04 -23.65
C ALA A 385 1.55 -15.24 -22.76
N GLN A 386 2.52 -15.94 -22.18
CA GLN A 386 2.23 -17.06 -21.26
C GLN A 386 1.45 -16.62 -20.03
N VAL A 387 1.83 -15.48 -19.45
CA VAL A 387 1.17 -14.92 -18.27
C VAL A 387 -0.27 -14.51 -18.59
N ARG A 388 -0.50 -13.86 -19.75
CA ARG A 388 -1.85 -13.53 -20.22
C ARG A 388 -2.72 -14.77 -20.37
N VAL A 389 -2.18 -15.88 -20.87
CA VAL A 389 -2.92 -17.15 -20.98
C VAL A 389 -3.32 -17.68 -19.61
N GLN A 390 -2.40 -17.69 -18.63
CA GLN A 390 -2.71 -18.14 -17.26
C GLN A 390 -3.77 -17.28 -16.59
N VAL A 391 -3.64 -15.95 -16.67
CA VAL A 391 -4.62 -15.02 -16.10
C VAL A 391 -5.98 -15.18 -16.77
N LYS A 392 -6.03 -15.41 -18.09
CA LYS A 392 -7.27 -15.68 -18.83
C LYS A 392 -7.98 -16.93 -18.31
N GLU A 393 -7.26 -18.05 -18.22
CA GLU A 393 -7.81 -19.33 -17.79
C GLU A 393 -8.36 -19.25 -16.36
N GLN A 394 -7.63 -18.61 -15.45
CA GLN A 394 -8.05 -18.43 -14.07
C GLN A 394 -9.27 -17.51 -13.95
N LEU A 395 -9.28 -16.41 -14.69
CA LEU A 395 -10.39 -15.45 -14.71
C LEU A 395 -11.67 -16.06 -15.29
N GLN A 396 -11.55 -16.87 -16.34
CA GLN A 396 -12.68 -17.61 -16.90
C GLN A 396 -13.23 -18.62 -15.89
N SER A 397 -12.37 -19.38 -15.21
CA SER A 397 -12.75 -20.31 -14.14
C SER A 397 -13.49 -19.60 -12.98
N GLN A 398 -13.07 -18.39 -12.61
CA GLN A 398 -13.76 -17.58 -11.59
C GLN A 398 -15.17 -17.16 -12.02
N LEU A 399 -15.31 -16.70 -13.27
CA LEU A 399 -16.61 -16.31 -13.81
C LEU A 399 -17.55 -17.52 -13.91
N GLU A 400 -17.06 -18.66 -14.35
CA GLU A 400 -17.80 -19.94 -14.37
C GLU A 400 -18.29 -20.34 -12.98
N THR A 401 -17.42 -20.26 -11.97
CA THR A 401 -17.75 -20.61 -10.59
C THR A 401 -18.85 -19.71 -10.01
N ARG A 402 -18.85 -18.41 -10.33
CA ARG A 402 -19.77 -17.42 -9.73
C ARG A 402 -21.08 -17.26 -10.46
N LEU A 403 -21.00 -17.15 -11.78
CA LEU A 403 -22.17 -16.95 -12.63
C LEU A 403 -22.91 -18.26 -12.87
N GLY A 404 -22.21 -19.39 -12.75
CA GLY A 404 -22.74 -20.72 -13.01
C GLY A 404 -22.77 -21.06 -14.50
N GLU A 405 -22.62 -22.35 -14.78
CA GLU A 405 -22.57 -22.89 -16.14
C GLU A 405 -23.86 -22.59 -16.93
N GLU A 406 -25.01 -22.55 -16.25
CA GLU A 406 -26.30 -22.24 -16.88
C GLU A 406 -26.37 -20.81 -17.42
N PHE A 407 -25.87 -19.82 -16.66
CA PHE A 407 -25.85 -18.43 -17.12
C PHE A 407 -24.90 -18.26 -18.30
N LEU A 408 -23.74 -18.90 -18.28
CA LEU A 408 -22.74 -18.76 -19.35
C LEU A 408 -23.20 -19.36 -20.69
N LYS A 409 -24.22 -20.22 -20.69
CA LYS A 409 -24.87 -20.74 -21.91
C LYS A 409 -25.90 -19.77 -22.51
N THR A 410 -26.25 -18.69 -21.82
CA THR A 410 -27.19 -17.66 -22.31
C THR A 410 -26.50 -16.71 -23.29
N GLU A 411 -27.29 -15.93 -24.03
CA GLU A 411 -26.76 -14.91 -24.94
C GLU A 411 -25.90 -13.88 -24.19
N GLU A 412 -26.36 -13.43 -23.01
CA GLU A 412 -25.63 -12.49 -22.16
C GLU A 412 -24.31 -13.07 -21.63
N GLY A 413 -24.33 -14.34 -21.22
CA GLY A 413 -23.14 -15.07 -20.76
C GLY A 413 -22.11 -15.31 -21.86
N GLN A 414 -22.55 -15.67 -23.07
CA GLN A 414 -21.67 -15.84 -24.23
C GLN A 414 -21.06 -14.52 -24.68
N ASP A 415 -21.79 -13.40 -24.57
CA ASP A 415 -21.25 -12.08 -24.85
C ASP A 415 -20.13 -11.70 -23.87
N ILE A 416 -20.29 -11.97 -22.57
CA ILE A 416 -19.23 -11.77 -21.57
C ILE A 416 -17.97 -12.59 -21.93
N LEU A 417 -18.12 -13.88 -22.27
CA LEU A 417 -16.98 -14.72 -22.63
C LEU A 417 -16.27 -14.23 -23.89
N LYS A 418 -17.03 -13.72 -24.87
CA LYS A 418 -16.48 -13.15 -26.10
C LYS A 418 -15.71 -11.85 -25.82
N GLN A 419 -16.27 -10.95 -25.01
CA GLN A 419 -15.60 -9.72 -24.60
C GLN A 419 -14.33 -10.04 -23.81
N LEU A 420 -14.42 -10.97 -22.86
CA LEU A 420 -13.27 -11.45 -22.11
C LEU A 420 -12.19 -11.98 -23.04
N ALA A 421 -12.54 -12.87 -23.98
CA ALA A 421 -11.58 -13.42 -24.93
C ALA A 421 -10.89 -12.32 -25.77
N ALA A 422 -11.61 -11.26 -26.16
CA ALA A 422 -11.04 -10.15 -26.90
C ALA A 422 -9.96 -9.39 -26.11
N LEU A 423 -10.16 -9.19 -24.80
CA LEU A 423 -9.19 -8.50 -23.93
C LEU A 423 -7.82 -9.19 -23.86
N PHE A 424 -7.77 -10.51 -24.06
CA PHE A 424 -6.54 -11.29 -24.05
C PHE A 424 -5.93 -11.53 -25.44
N LEU A 425 -6.62 -11.10 -26.51
CA LEU A 425 -6.15 -11.20 -27.90
C LEU A 425 -5.50 -9.90 -28.40
N GLU A 426 -5.71 -8.76 -27.73
CA GLU A 426 -5.06 -7.50 -28.07
C GLU A 426 -3.55 -7.61 -27.82
N ALA A 427 -2.74 -7.61 -28.88
CA ALA A 427 -1.29 -7.45 -28.75
C ALA A 427 -0.99 -6.14 -27.98
N PRO A 428 0.08 -6.07 -27.17
CA PRO A 428 0.47 -4.82 -26.53
C PRO A 428 0.56 -3.74 -27.62
N GLU A 429 0.01 -2.55 -27.36
CA GLU A 429 0.41 -1.40 -28.18
C GLU A 429 1.94 -1.37 -28.15
N PRO A 430 2.62 -1.45 -29.30
CA PRO A 430 4.06 -1.33 -29.30
C PRO A 430 4.38 -0.01 -28.64
N LEU A 431 5.23 -0.02 -27.60
CA LEU A 431 5.71 1.16 -26.91
C LEU A 431 6.03 2.23 -27.96
N GLY A 432 5.08 3.14 -28.15
CA GLY A 432 5.12 4.07 -29.26
C GLY A 432 6.24 5.02 -28.96
N ASN A 433 7.39 4.82 -29.62
CA ASN A 433 8.56 5.72 -29.70
C ASN A 433 8.43 6.99 -28.85
N ALA A 434 8.50 6.86 -27.53
CA ALA A 434 8.69 8.01 -26.66
C ALA A 434 10.17 8.39 -26.80
N LYS A 435 10.48 9.04 -27.92
CA LYS A 435 11.72 9.81 -28.05
C LYS A 435 11.66 10.92 -27.02
N ILE A 436 12.11 10.64 -25.81
CA ILE A 436 12.60 11.66 -24.91
C ILE A 436 13.84 12.25 -25.60
N LYS A 437 13.60 13.31 -26.38
CA LYS A 437 14.67 14.18 -26.88
C LYS A 437 15.33 14.82 -25.67
N VAL A 438 16.42 14.22 -25.20
CA VAL A 438 17.37 14.92 -24.34
C VAL A 438 18.17 15.84 -25.26
N ASP A 439 17.80 17.13 -25.28
CA ASP A 439 18.54 18.18 -25.98
C ASP A 439 19.85 18.46 -25.22
N PHE A 440 20.91 17.71 -25.54
CA PHE A 440 22.26 18.11 -25.15
C PHE A 440 22.73 19.26 -26.05
N ARG A 441 22.31 20.48 -25.73
CA ARG A 441 23.00 21.68 -26.22
C ARG A 441 24.34 21.83 -25.50
N LYS A 442 25.41 21.56 -26.27
CA LYS A 442 26.69 22.29 -26.32
C LYS A 442 27.09 23.07 -25.05
N LYS A 443 28.06 22.56 -24.30
CA LYS A 443 29.46 23.04 -24.35
C LYS A 443 30.39 22.12 -23.56
#